data_AF-A0A6G3WK33-F1
#
_entry.id   AF-A0A6G3WK33-F1
#
_cell.length_a   1.000
_cell.length_b   1.000
_cell.length_c   1.000
_cell.angle_alpha   90.00
_cell.angle_beta   90.00
_cell.angle_gamma   90.00
#
_symmetry.space_group_name_H-M   'P 1'
#
loop_
_entity.id
_entity.type
_entity.pdbx_description
1 polymer ?
#
loop_
_entity_poly.entity_id
_entity_poly.type
_entity_poly.pdbx_seq_one_letter_code
_entity_poly.pdbx_strand_id
1 'polypeptide(L)' 'ALPSYPVDQIRSITVDGTRAVLTAAQRARVERVVHISSTAVYGLPKRVPTPEEHPREPVDPYSRAKAEAEEV' A
#
# COMPACT_ATOMS: atom_id res chain seq x y z
N ALA A 1 4.60 -8.03 -11.55
CA ALA A 1 4.85 -9.30 -10.86
C ALA A 1 4.56 -9.11 -9.38
N LEU A 2 3.86 -10.03 -8.74
CA LEU A 2 3.69 -10.01 -7.29
C LEU A 2 5.03 -10.36 -6.62
N PRO A 3 5.36 -9.80 -5.44
CA PRO A 3 6.54 -10.21 -4.70
C PRO A 3 6.48 -11.72 -4.43
N SER A 4 7.59 -12.44 -4.62
CA SER A 4 7.70 -13.88 -4.37
C SER A 4 8.05 -14.23 -2.92
N TYR A 5 8.11 -13.24 -2.04
CA TYR A 5 8.44 -13.42 -0.63
C TYR A 5 7.24 -13.98 0.16
N PRO A 6 7.47 -14.59 1.34
CA PRO A 6 6.41 -15.00 2.26
C PRO A 6 5.43 -13.88 2.61
N VAL A 7 4.17 -14.25 2.90
CA VAL A 7 3.07 -13.30 3.16
C VAL A 7 3.37 -12.37 4.34
N ASP A 8 3.94 -12.93 5.41
CA ASP A 8 4.39 -12.18 6.59
C ASP A 8 5.45 -11.14 6.25
N GLN A 9 6.39 -11.48 5.36
CA GLN A 9 7.39 -10.53 4.89
C GLN A 9 6.78 -9.43 4.01
N ILE A 10 5.83 -9.77 3.13
CA ILE A 10 5.12 -8.78 2.32
C ILE A 10 4.46 -7.73 3.23
N ARG A 11 3.77 -8.18 4.29
CA ARG A 11 3.13 -7.29 5.26
C ARG A 11 4.17 -6.49 6.06
N SER A 12 5.19 -7.15 6.60
CA SER A 12 6.24 -6.49 7.39
C SER A 12 6.94 -5.38 6.61
N ILE A 13 7.29 -5.65 5.35
CA ILE A 13 7.98 -4.67 4.50
C ILE A 13 7.04 -3.53 4.11
N THR A 14 5.81 -3.86 3.70
CA THR A 14 4.91 -2.86 3.09
C THR A 14 4.18 -2.03 4.14
N VAL A 15 3.63 -2.64 5.18
CA VAL A 15 2.83 -1.97 6.19
C VAL A 15 3.72 -1.47 7.32
N ASP A 16 4.46 -2.37 7.97
CA ASP A 16 5.26 -2.00 9.13
C ASP A 16 6.46 -1.12 8.70
N GLY A 17 7.02 -1.36 7.51
CA GLY A 17 8.01 -0.47 6.90
C GLY A 17 7.48 0.93 6.61
N THR A 18 6.26 1.07 6.08
CA THR A 18 5.61 2.39 5.88
C THR A 18 5.40 3.09 7.23
N ARG A 19 4.91 2.37 8.24
CA ARG A 19 4.75 2.91 9.61
C ARG A 19 6.08 3.41 10.18
N ALA A 20 7.16 2.65 9.99
CA ALA A 20 8.48 3.02 10.47
C ALA A 20 8.98 4.30 9.80
N VAL A 21 8.82 4.44 8.47
CA VAL A 21 9.18 5.66 7.73
C VAL A 21 8.36 6.86 8.19
N LEU A 22 7.04 6.73 8.30
CA LEU A 22 6.17 7.82 8.76
C LEU A 22 6.49 8.24 10.19
N THR A 23 6.78 7.28 11.07
CA THR A 23 7.21 7.56 12.46
C THR A 23 8.53 8.31 12.48
N ALA A 24 9.50 7.92 11.66
CA ALA A 24 10.78 8.61 11.56
C ALA A 24 10.63 10.02 10.98
N ALA A 25 9.82 10.18 9.93
CA ALA A 25 9.50 11.47 9.31
C ALA A 25 8.85 12.43 10.31
N GLN A 26 7.89 11.94 11.10
CA GLN A 26 7.25 12.70 12.18
C GLN A 26 8.28 13.17 13.23
N ARG A 27 9.15 12.28 13.71
CA ARG A 27 10.21 12.62 14.68
C ARG A 27 11.19 13.66 14.14
N ALA A 28 11.51 13.57 12.85
CA ALA A 28 12.38 14.51 12.15
C ALA A 28 11.68 15.82 11.73
N ARG A 29 10.37 15.96 12.00
CA ARG A 29 9.55 17.11 11.59
C ARG A 29 9.57 17.35 10.08
N VAL A 30 9.58 16.27 9.29
CA VAL A 30 9.42 16.34 7.84
C VAL A 30 8.02 16.89 7.54
N GLU A 31 7.96 17.91 6.69
CA GLU A 31 6.71 18.63 6.44
C GLU A 31 5.72 17.79 5.63
N ARG A 32 6.20 16.99 4.66
CA ARG A 32 5.38 16.18 3.75
C ARG A 32 6.07 14.87 3.38
N VAL A 33 5.29 13.79 3.34
CA VAL A 33 5.71 12.47 2.83
C VAL A 33 4.77 12.08 1.69
N VAL A 34 5.31 11.52 0.61
CA VAL A 34 4.53 10.95 -0.49
C VAL A 34 4.63 9.44 -0.40
N HIS A 35 3.52 8.77 -0.07
CA HIS A 35 3.41 7.32 -0.18
C HIS A 35 2.97 6.95 -1.59
N ILE A 36 3.77 6.14 -2.28
CA ILE A 36 3.43 5.62 -3.60
C ILE A 36 2.65 4.33 -3.40
N SER A 37 1.36 4.33 -3.70
CA SER A 37 0.53 3.12 -3.67
C SER A 37 0.68 2.28 -4.97
N SER A 38 -0.33 1.49 -5.31
CA SER A 38 -0.39 0.68 -6.53
C SER A 38 -1.83 0.60 -7.01
N THR A 39 -2.05 0.57 -8.33
CA THR A 39 -3.39 0.29 -8.89
C THR A 39 -3.95 -1.08 -8.47
N ALA A 40 -3.08 -1.97 -7.96
CA ALA A 40 -3.47 -3.27 -7.42
C ALA A 40 -4.42 -3.18 -6.21
N VAL A 41 -4.49 -2.04 -5.51
CA VAL A 41 -5.44 -1.85 -4.39
C VAL A 41 -6.90 -1.91 -4.84
N TYR A 42 -7.17 -1.60 -6.11
CA TYR A 42 -8.50 -1.67 -6.72
C TYR A 42 -8.90 -3.09 -7.16
N GLY A 43 -7.98 -4.07 -7.08
CA GLY A 43 -8.24 -5.42 -7.56
C GLY A 43 -8.38 -5.51 -9.08
N LEU A 44 -9.30 -6.34 -9.55
CA LEU A 44 -9.56 -6.53 -10.99
C LEU A 44 -10.46 -5.40 -11.52
N PRO A 45 -10.01 -4.61 -12.52
CA PRO A 45 -10.76 -3.45 -12.99
C PRO A 45 -12.05 -3.86 -13.69
N LYS A 46 -13.19 -3.35 -13.20
CA LYS A 46 -14.51 -3.53 -13.83
C LYS A 46 -14.83 -2.43 -14.85
N ARG A 47 -14.11 -1.30 -14.80
CA ARG A 47 -14.27 -0.12 -15.67
C ARG A 47 -12.88 0.40 -16.04
N VAL A 48 -12.71 0.84 -17.29
CA VAL A 48 -11.48 1.46 -17.80
C VAL A 48 -11.80 2.83 -18.43
N PRO A 49 -11.08 3.91 -18.08
CA PRO A 49 -10.05 3.96 -17.02
C PRO A 49 -10.64 3.69 -15.63
N THR A 50 -9.83 3.11 -14.73
CA THR A 50 -10.23 2.89 -13.33
C THR A 50 -10.19 4.24 -12.61
N PRO A 51 -11.33 4.76 -12.15
CA PRO A 51 -11.36 6.03 -11.42
C PRO A 51 -10.86 5.85 -9.98
N GLU A 52 -10.38 6.92 -9.35
CA GLU A 52 -9.88 6.91 -7.98
C GLU A 52 -10.96 6.61 -6.93
N GLU A 53 -12.24 6.84 -7.26
CA GLU A 53 -13.37 6.47 -6.39
C GLU A 53 -13.74 4.97 -6.48
N HIS A 54 -13.03 4.17 -7.28
CA HIS A 54 -13.29 2.74 -7.37
C HIS A 54 -13.03 2.05 -6.01
N PRO A 55 -13.87 1.09 -5.60
CA PRO A 55 -13.65 0.40 -4.34
C PRO A 55 -12.30 -0.32 -4.33
N ARG A 56 -11.64 -0.28 -3.16
CA ARG A 56 -10.41 -1.03 -2.91
C ARG A 56 -10.78 -2.49 -2.61
N GLU A 57 -10.67 -3.35 -3.61
CA GLU A 57 -10.99 -4.79 -3.56
C GLU A 57 -9.70 -5.63 -3.74
N PRO A 58 -8.72 -5.60 -2.81
CA PRO A 58 -7.45 -6.28 -2.98
C PRO A 58 -7.61 -7.82 -3.01
N VAL A 59 -6.98 -8.47 -3.99
CA VAL A 59 -7.19 -9.90 -4.29
C VAL A 59 -6.05 -10.81 -3.82
N ASP A 60 -4.91 -10.25 -3.45
CA ASP A 60 -3.68 -11.00 -3.13
C ASP A 60 -2.95 -10.39 -1.91
N PRO A 61 -1.93 -11.07 -1.35
CA PRO A 61 -1.21 -10.56 -0.19
C PRO A 61 -0.57 -9.18 -0.37
N TYR A 62 -0.04 -8.87 -1.55
CA TYR A 62 0.61 -7.59 -1.82
C TYR A 62 -0.41 -6.48 -2.01
N SER A 63 -1.48 -6.70 -2.78
CA SER A 63 -2.55 -5.71 -2.91
C SER A 63 -3.21 -5.39 -1.57
N ARG A 64 -3.40 -6.40 -0.70
CA ARG A 64 -3.87 -6.19 0.68
C ARG A 64 -2.89 -5.35 1.48
N ALA A 65 -1.61 -5.67 1.44
CA ALA A 65 -0.59 -4.91 2.17
C ALA A 65 -0.45 -3.46 1.68
N LYS A 66 -0.60 -3.20 0.37
CA LYS A 66 -0.61 -1.84 -0.18
C LYS A 66 -1.86 -1.06 0.24
N ALA A 67 -3.03 -1.70 0.25
CA ALA A 67 -4.26 -1.09 0.75
C ALA A 67 -4.17 -0.79 2.26
N GLU A 68 -3.63 -1.72 3.07
CA GLU A 68 -3.40 -1.50 4.50
C GLU A 68 -2.42 -0.34 4.74
N ALA A 69 -1.35 -0.23 3.93
CA ALA A 69 -0.36 0.85 4.03
C ALA A 69 -0.92 2.26 3.71
N GLU A 70 -2.04 2.38 3.00
CA GLU A 70 -2.71 3.67 2.78
C GLU A 70 -3.40 4.20 4.04
N GLU A 71 -3.69 3.33 5.01
CA GLU A 71 -4.44 3.62 6.24
C GLU A 71 -3.53 3.70 7.49
N VAL A 72 -2.20 3.66 7.29
CA VAL A 72 -1.18 3.66 8.36
C VAL A 72 -0.92 5.05 8.91
#